data_AF-A0A9P1H465-F1
#
_entry.id   AF-A0A9P1H465-F1
#
_cell.length_a   1.000
_cell.length_b   1.000
_cell.length_c   1.000
_cell.angle_alpha   90.00
_cell.angle_beta   90.00
_cell.angle_gamma   90.00
#
_symmetry.space_group_name_H-M   'P 1'
#
loop_
_entity.id
_entity.type
_entity.pdbx_description
1 polymer ?
#
loop_
_entity_poly.entity_id
_entity_poly.type
_entity_poly.pdbx_seq_one_letter_code
_entity_poly.pdbx_strand_id
1 'polypeptide(L)'
;MSSSKASRLGEEIWKTRVDKVNAELVILTYGTVVAQLCKDFDGDYVEVNKQLDKMGYNIGLRLIEDYLARSNTMKRCSNFRETADMISRVGFKIFLNITPKLPTDQRQ
;
A
#
# COMPACT_ATOMS: atom_id res chain seq x y z
N MET A 1 1.46 21.38 10.05
CA MET A 1 2.91 21.24 9.76
C MET A 1 3.43 19.78 9.70
N SER A 2 2.70 18.76 10.20
CA SER A 2 3.13 17.35 10.14
C SER A 2 3.07 16.72 8.73
N SER A 3 2.00 17.00 7.97
CA SER A 3 1.72 16.40 6.65
C SER A 3 2.81 16.63 5.59
N SER A 4 3.56 17.73 5.66
CA SER A 4 4.66 18.02 4.72
C SER A 4 5.90 17.15 4.97
N LYS A 5 6.15 16.74 6.21
CA LYS A 5 7.30 15.91 6.56
C LYS A 5 7.11 14.47 6.10
N ALA A 6 5.93 13.90 6.31
CA ALA A 6 5.59 12.55 5.84
C ALA A 6 5.69 12.44 4.31
N SER A 7 5.13 13.40 3.56
CA SER A 7 5.23 13.41 2.09
C SER A 7 6.68 13.54 1.59
N ARG A 8 7.51 14.36 2.24
CA ARG A 8 8.94 14.47 1.89
C ARG A 8 9.69 13.16 2.15
N LEU A 9 9.41 12.50 3.26
CA LEU A 9 10.03 11.23 3.62
C LEU A 9 9.66 10.12 2.62
N GLY A 10 8.39 10.00 2.24
CA GLY A 10 7.96 9.04 1.22
C GLY A 10 8.65 9.25 -0.12
N GLU A 11 8.80 10.50 -0.55
CA GLU A 11 9.50 10.87 -1.79
C GLU A 11 11.01 10.55 -1.73
N GLU A 12 11.65 10.83 -0.59
CA GLU A 12 13.07 10.54 -0.38
C GLU A 12 13.35 9.03 -0.43
N ILE A 13 12.55 8.23 0.29
CA ILE A 13 12.69 6.77 0.31
C ILE A 13 12.47 6.20 -1.09
N TRP A 14 11.41 6.64 -1.79
CA TRP A 14 11.13 6.21 -3.16
C TRP A 14 12.29 6.51 -4.12
N LYS A 15 13.01 7.62 -3.93
CA LYS A 15 14.14 7.99 -4.79
C LYS A 15 15.42 7.23 -4.48
N THR A 16 15.69 6.96 -3.21
CA THR A 16 17.03 6.58 -2.75
C THR A 16 17.14 5.16 -2.21
N ARG A 17 16.01 4.54 -1.85
CA ARG A 17 15.98 3.28 -1.08
C ARG A 17 14.94 2.30 -1.59
N VAL A 18 14.52 2.37 -2.85
CA VAL A 18 13.57 1.41 -3.43
C VAL A 18 14.08 0.92 -4.76
N ASP A 19 14.23 -0.39 -4.90
CA ASP A 19 14.49 -1.05 -6.18
C ASP A 19 13.19 -1.11 -6.96
N LYS A 20 13.21 -0.60 -8.19
CA LYS A 20 12.00 -0.38 -8.99
C LYS A 20 11.92 -1.40 -10.11
N VAL A 21 10.72 -1.90 -10.30
CA VAL A 21 10.35 -2.72 -11.45
C VAL A 21 9.30 -1.98 -12.28
N ASN A 22 9.12 -2.39 -13.53
CA ASN A 22 8.08 -1.81 -14.39
C ASN A 22 6.69 -2.06 -13.79
N ALA A 23 5.87 -1.01 -13.67
CA ALA A 23 4.52 -1.10 -13.13
C ALA A 23 3.63 -2.06 -13.93
N GLU A 24 3.79 -2.11 -15.25
CA GLU A 24 3.05 -3.02 -16.14
C GLU A 24 3.25 -4.49 -15.78
N LEU A 25 4.45 -4.86 -15.28
CA LEU A 25 4.72 -6.22 -14.85
C LEU A 25 3.81 -6.61 -13.67
N VAL A 26 3.66 -5.72 -12.69
CA VAL A 26 2.80 -5.96 -11.52
C VAL A 26 1.32 -5.97 -11.92
N ILE A 27 0.91 -5.05 -12.80
CA ILE A 27 -0.47 -4.95 -13.29
C ILE A 27 -0.86 -6.23 -14.03
N LEU A 28 -0.04 -6.70 -14.97
CA LEU A 28 -0.30 -7.92 -15.73
C LEU A 28 -0.27 -9.17 -14.85
N THR A 29 0.65 -9.23 -13.88
CA THR A 29 0.72 -10.35 -12.92
C THR A 29 -0.51 -10.38 -12.02
N TYR A 30 -0.93 -9.22 -11.49
CA TYR A 30 -2.14 -9.16 -10.67
C TYR A 30 -3.40 -9.48 -11.50
N GLY A 31 -3.48 -8.97 -12.74
CA GLY A 31 -4.56 -9.28 -13.67
C GLY A 31 -4.66 -10.77 -13.99
N THR A 32 -3.54 -11.45 -14.16
CA THR A 32 -3.52 -12.92 -14.37
C THR A 32 -3.96 -13.68 -13.12
N VAL A 33 -3.54 -13.26 -11.92
CA VAL A 33 -4.03 -13.84 -10.65
C VAL A 33 -5.54 -13.69 -10.52
N VAL A 34 -6.07 -12.49 -10.73
CA VAL A 34 -7.52 -12.23 -10.65
C VAL A 34 -8.28 -13.04 -11.70
N ALA A 35 -7.81 -13.05 -12.95
CA ALA A 35 -8.43 -13.83 -14.02
C ALA A 35 -8.42 -15.33 -13.72
N GLN A 36 -7.36 -15.85 -13.10
CA GLN A 36 -7.28 -17.25 -12.69
C GLN A 36 -8.28 -17.55 -11.56
N LEU A 37 -8.34 -16.71 -10.52
CA LEU A 37 -9.31 -16.89 -9.43
C LEU A 37 -10.75 -16.84 -9.94
N CYS A 38 -11.08 -15.91 -10.85
CA CYS A 38 -12.40 -15.86 -11.46
C CYS A 38 -12.76 -17.15 -12.21
N LYS A 39 -11.79 -17.84 -12.80
CA LYS A 39 -12.02 -19.15 -13.44
C LYS A 39 -12.16 -20.26 -12.40
N ASP A 40 -11.31 -20.28 -11.39
CA ASP A 40 -11.29 -21.34 -10.37
C ASP A 40 -12.56 -21.34 -9.49
N PHE A 41 -13.22 -20.19 -9.36
CA PHE A 41 -14.47 -20.02 -8.62
C PHE A 41 -15.71 -19.84 -9.51
N ASP A 42 -15.63 -20.21 -10.79
CA ASP A 42 -16.76 -20.14 -11.74
C ASP A 42 -17.48 -18.78 -11.78
N GLY A 43 -16.72 -17.69 -11.60
CA GLY A 43 -17.25 -16.33 -11.56
C GLY A 43 -17.94 -15.93 -10.24
N ASP A 44 -17.83 -16.69 -9.16
CA ASP A 44 -18.26 -16.27 -7.82
C ASP A 44 -17.34 -15.17 -7.27
N TYR A 45 -17.70 -13.92 -7.56
CA TYR A 45 -16.93 -12.75 -7.14
C TYR A 45 -16.85 -12.58 -5.62
N VAL A 46 -17.79 -13.13 -4.85
CA VAL A 46 -17.75 -13.06 -3.39
C VAL A 46 -16.60 -13.91 -2.88
N GLU A 47 -16.46 -15.14 -3.39
CA GLU A 47 -15.37 -16.03 -3.00
C GLU A 47 -14.01 -15.55 -3.55
N VAL A 48 -13.98 -15.04 -4.79
CA VAL A 48 -12.77 -14.41 -5.36
C VAL A 48 -12.25 -13.28 -4.47
N ASN A 49 -13.13 -12.38 -4.03
CA ASN A 49 -12.74 -11.26 -3.16
C ASN A 49 -12.22 -11.73 -1.81
N LYS A 50 -12.77 -12.80 -1.22
CA LYS A 50 -12.24 -13.38 0.03
C LYS A 50 -10.82 -13.93 -0.17
N GLN A 51 -10.55 -14.59 -1.29
CA GLN A 51 -9.21 -15.10 -1.58
C GLN A 51 -8.21 -13.97 -1.84
N LEU A 52 -8.62 -12.92 -2.55
CA LEU A 52 -7.80 -11.72 -2.76
C LEU A 52 -7.49 -11.00 -1.44
N ASP A 53 -8.46 -10.86 -0.54
CA ASP A 53 -8.27 -10.27 0.79
C ASP A 53 -7.29 -11.10 1.64
N LYS A 54 -7.47 -12.42 1.68
CA LYS A 54 -6.56 -13.34 2.38
C LYS A 54 -5.14 -13.26 1.83
N MET A 55 -4.99 -13.20 0.50
CA MET A 55 -3.69 -13.03 -0.14
C MET A 55 -3.06 -11.68 0.24
N GLY A 56 -3.83 -10.59 0.18
CA GLY A 56 -3.39 -9.25 0.55
C GLY A 56 -2.96 -9.16 2.02
N TYR A 57 -3.69 -9.78 2.94
CA TYR A 57 -3.34 -9.85 4.35
C TYR A 57 -1.99 -10.54 4.58
N ASN A 58 -1.77 -11.71 3.97
CA ASN A 58 -0.52 -12.45 4.09
C ASN A 58 0.67 -11.71 3.47
N ILE A 59 0.45 -11.02 2.34
CA ILE A 59 1.47 -10.14 1.73
C ILE A 59 1.78 -8.98 2.68
N GLY A 60 0.76 -8.33 3.24
CA GLY A 60 0.90 -7.20 4.17
C GLY A 60 1.70 -7.56 5.42
N LEU A 61 1.49 -8.74 5.99
CA LEU A 61 2.27 -9.25 7.13
C LEU A 61 3.77 -9.38 6.85
N ARG A 62 4.16 -9.60 5.58
CA ARG A 62 5.57 -9.66 5.18
C ARG A 62 6.10 -8.27 4.80
N LEU A 63 5.28 -7.46 4.14
CA LEU A 63 5.64 -6.11 3.71
C LEU A 63 5.87 -5.14 4.88
N ILE A 64 5.22 -5.36 6.03
CA ILE A 64 5.36 -4.45 7.18
C ILE A 64 6.80 -4.40 7.70
N GLU A 65 7.54 -5.51 7.65
CA GLU A 65 8.94 -5.56 8.08
C GLU A 65 9.82 -4.68 7.19
N ASP A 66 9.66 -4.80 5.87
CA ASP A 66 10.36 -3.99 4.88
C ASP A 66 9.98 -2.50 4.98
N TYR A 67 8.69 -2.22 5.19
CA TYR A 67 8.21 -0.85 5.42
C TYR A 67 8.87 -0.22 6.65
N LEU A 68 8.94 -0.93 7.77
CA LEU A 68 9.55 -0.43 9.01
C LEU A 68 11.07 -0.25 8.84
N ALA A 69 11.75 -1.18 8.16
CA ALA A 69 13.19 -1.09 7.91
C ALA A 69 13.55 0.13 7.04
N ARG A 70 12.74 0.45 6.02
CA ARG A 70 12.98 1.61 5.14
C ARG A 70 12.57 2.93 5.78
N SER A 71 11.59 2.91 6.68
CA SER A 71 11.06 4.09 7.38
C SER A 71 11.74 4.38 8.74
N ASN A 72 12.92 3.80 9.00
CA ASN A 72 13.69 3.75 10.26
C ASN A 72 13.85 5.08 11.05
N THR A 73 13.50 6.23 10.48
CA THR A 73 13.39 7.54 11.14
C THR A 73 12.02 7.84 11.77
N MET A 74 11.06 6.91 11.73
CA MET A 74 9.70 7.13 12.21
C MET A 74 9.47 6.77 13.68
N LYS A 75 8.74 7.65 14.39
CA LYS A 75 8.06 7.30 15.65
C LYS A 75 6.92 6.32 15.37
N ARG A 76 6.67 5.37 16.29
CA ARG A 76 5.45 4.54 16.26
C ARG A 76 4.22 5.46 16.24
N CYS A 77 3.30 5.19 15.33
CA CYS A 77 2.05 5.95 15.22
C CYS A 77 1.26 5.79 16.52
N SER A 78 0.77 6.90 17.07
CA SER A 78 0.07 6.93 18.36
C SER A 78 -1.45 6.82 18.24
N ASN A 79 -1.99 7.12 17.06
CA ASN A 79 -3.42 7.14 16.79
C ASN A 79 -3.71 6.77 15.33
N PHE A 80 -4.96 6.41 15.04
CA PHE A 80 -5.37 5.94 13.71
C PHE A 80 -5.22 7.02 12.62
N ARG A 81 -5.38 8.30 12.98
CA ARG A 81 -5.19 9.43 12.05
C ARG A 81 -3.75 9.51 11.57
N GLU A 82 -2.78 9.36 12.47
CA GLU A 82 -1.35 9.26 12.12
C GLU A 82 -1.08 8.04 11.25
N THR A 83 -1.63 6.88 11.61
CA THR A 83 -1.49 5.66 10.80
C THR A 83 -1.99 5.88 9.37
N ALA A 84 -3.15 6.51 9.20
CA ALA A 84 -3.69 6.81 7.88
C ALA A 84 -2.80 7.78 7.08
N ASP A 85 -2.26 8.83 7.72
CA ASP A 85 -1.36 9.79 7.07
C ASP A 85 -0.06 9.13 6.62
N MET A 86 0.47 8.21 7.42
CA MET A 86 1.67 7.45 7.09
C MET A 86 1.44 6.45 5.96
N ILE A 87 0.34 5.70 5.99
CA ILE A 87 -0.02 4.78 4.91
C ILE A 87 -0.17 5.55 3.59
N SER A 88 -0.94 6.65 3.59
CA SER A 88 -1.18 7.47 2.40
C SER A 88 0.09 8.11 1.82
N ARG A 89 0.91 8.76 2.66
CA ARG A 89 2.01 9.61 2.19
C ARG A 89 3.33 8.87 2.06
N VAL A 90 3.50 7.76 2.79
CA VAL A 90 4.75 7.01 2.85
C VAL A 90 4.55 5.60 2.31
N GLY A 91 3.60 4.82 2.84
CA GLY A 91 3.37 3.44 2.38
C GLY A 91 3.05 3.35 0.88
N PHE A 92 1.97 4.00 0.44
CA PHE A 92 1.58 4.04 -0.96
C PHE A 92 2.65 4.66 -1.87
N LYS A 93 3.42 5.60 -1.34
CA LYS A 93 4.49 6.27 -2.08
C LYS A 93 5.69 5.36 -2.31
N ILE A 94 6.07 4.58 -1.30
CA ILE A 94 7.20 3.63 -1.35
C ILE A 94 6.90 2.44 -2.26
N PHE A 95 5.67 1.91 -2.24
CA PHE A 95 5.38 0.66 -2.96
C PHE A 95 4.76 0.88 -4.35
N LEU A 96 3.97 1.94 -4.53
CA LEU A 96 3.19 2.16 -5.75
C LEU A 96 3.42 3.53 -6.38
N ASN A 97 4.27 4.38 -5.79
CA ASN A 97 4.52 5.76 -6.22
C ASN A 97 3.25 6.63 -6.33
N ILE A 98 2.23 6.34 -5.53
CA ILE A 98 0.99 7.12 -5.46
C ILE A 98 0.83 7.78 -4.09
N THR A 99 -0.01 8.81 -4.02
CA THR A 99 -0.35 9.47 -2.76
C THR A 99 -1.86 9.70 -2.71
N PRO A 100 -2.64 8.73 -2.19
CA PRO A 100 -4.08 8.86 -2.11
C PRO A 100 -4.47 9.98 -1.15
N LYS A 101 -5.52 10.74 -1.48
CA LYS A 101 -6.05 11.77 -0.59
C LYS A 101 -6.83 11.10 0.53
N LEU A 102 -6.47 11.42 1.77
CA LEU A 102 -7.29 11.01 2.90
C LEU A 102 -8.59 11.82 2.90
N PRO A 103 -9.75 11.18 3.12
CA PRO A 103 -11.00 11.91 3.31
C PRO A 103 -10.81 12.85 4.50
N THR A 104 -10.85 14.14 4.22
CA THR A 104 -10.98 15.16 5.24
C THR A 104 -12.45 15.12 5.65
N ASP A 105 -12.71 15.00 6.95
CA ASP A 105 -14.05 15.10 7.49
C ASP A 105 -14.63 16.47 7.08
N GLN A 106 -15.39 16.50 5.98
CA GLN A 106 -16.12 17.66 5.49
C GLN A 106 -17.59 17.59 5.94
N ARG A 107 -17.87 16.97 7.09
CA ARG A 107 -19.12 17.23 7.80
C ARG A 107 -18.97 18.52 8.59
N GLN A 108 -19.08 19.65 7.90
CA GLN A 108 -19.67 20.88 8.43
C GLN A 108 -20.93 21.17 7.64
#